data_AF-A0A837IIT5-F1
#
_entry.id   AF-A0A837IIT5-F1
#
_cell.length_a   1.000
_cell.length_b   1.000
_cell.length_c   1.000
_cell.angle_alpha   90.00
_cell.angle_beta   90.00
_cell.angle_gamma   90.00
#
_symmetry.space_group_name_H-M   'P 1'
#
loop_
_entity.id
_entity.type
_entity.pdbx_description
1 polymer ?
#
loop_
_entity_poly.entity_id
_entity_poly.type
_entity_poly.pdbx_seq_one_letter_code
_entity_poly.pdbx_strand_id
1 'polypeptide(L)' 'FFCLDKAPTHYDELRNWFADWLHEYNYERPHLSLELKTPYQIVANVLSE' A
#
# COMPACT_ATOMS: atom_id res chain seq x y z
N PHE A 1 -0.99 8.81 2.48
CA PHE A 1 0.47 8.95 2.64
C PHE A 1 0.92 8.04 3.77
N PHE A 2 2.13 7.47 3.67
CA PHE A 2 2.77 6.78 4.79
C PHE A 2 3.23 7.85 5.79
N CYS A 3 2.62 7.84 6.97
CA CYS A 3 2.94 8.78 8.05
C CYS A 3 3.44 7.98 9.24
N LEU A 4 4.56 8.40 9.81
CA LEU A 4 5.11 7.78 11.00
C LEU A 4 4.52 8.45 12.24
N ASP A 5 3.75 7.69 13.01
CA ASP A 5 3.22 8.17 14.30
C ASP A 5 4.31 8.22 15.39
N LYS A 6 5.41 7.46 15.19
CA LYS A 6 6.56 7.40 16.09
C LYS A 6 7.86 7.13 15.32
N ALA A 7 8.97 7.54 15.92
CA ALA A 7 10.29 7.17 15.42
C ALA A 7 10.54 5.66 15.65
N PRO A 8 11.10 4.94 14.67
CA PRO A 8 11.50 3.54 14.85
C PRO A 8 12.70 3.47 15.81
N THR A 9 12.74 2.41 16.63
CA THR A 9 13.88 2.14 17.52
C THR A 9 14.95 1.36 16.76
N HIS A 10 14.52 0.46 15.87
CA HIS A 10 15.39 -0.31 14.99
C HIS A 10 15.00 -0.12 13.54
N TYR A 11 15.99 -0.10 12.64
CA TYR A 11 15.74 0.11 11.21
C TYR A 11 14.80 -0.95 10.61
N ASP A 12 14.84 -2.18 11.11
CA ASP A 12 13.95 -3.26 10.66
C ASP A 12 12.48 -2.99 10.97
N GLU A 13 12.16 -2.24 12.03
CA GLU A 13 10.79 -1.83 12.32
C GLU A 13 10.24 -0.92 11.23
N LEU A 14 11.05 0.03 10.75
CA LEU A 14 10.66 0.91 9.64
C LEU A 14 10.37 0.11 8.37
N ARG A 15 11.18 -0.91 8.10
CA ARG A 15 10.99 -1.79 6.95
C ARG A 15 9.66 -2.53 7.03
N ASN A 16 9.35 -3.08 8.20
CA ASN A 16 8.10 -3.81 8.42
C ASN A 16 6.89 -2.88 8.30
N TRP A 17 6.91 -1.72 8.96
CA TRP A 17 5.80 -0.75 8.88
C TRP A 17 5.57 -0.26 7.46
N PHE A 18 6.63 -0.03 6.70
CA PHE A 18 6.50 0.38 5.31
C PHE A 18 5.97 -0.74 4.42
N ALA A 19 6.40 -1.98 4.66
CA ALA A 19 5.89 -3.15 3.94
C ALA A 19 4.39 -3.37 4.21
N ASP A 20 3.99 -3.28 5.48
CA ASP A 20 2.58 -3.39 5.89
C ASP A 20 1.73 -2.29 5.25
N TRP A 21 2.21 -1.04 5.29
CA TRP A 21 1.52 0.08 4.66
C TRP A 21 1.41 -0.08 3.13
N LEU A 22 2.47 -0.56 2.47
CA LEU A 22 2.43 -0.85 1.03
C LEU A 22 1.44 -1.97 0.71
N HIS A 23 1.32 -2.97 1.57
CA HIS A 23 0.36 -4.05 1.38
C HIS A 23 -1.07 -3.50 1.46
N GLU A 24 -1.40 -2.79 2.54
CA GLU A 24 -2.72 -2.16 2.73
C GLU A 24 -3.05 -1.24 1.54
N TYR A 25 -2.11 -0.36 1.16
CA TYR A 25 -2.33 0.60 0.08
C TYR A 25 -2.62 -0.07 -1.28
N ASN A 26 -1.88 -1.13 -1.60
CA ASN A 26 -1.94 -1.77 -2.92
C ASN A 26 -3.03 -2.85 -3.04
N TYR A 27 -3.35 -3.55 -1.95
CA TYR A 27 -4.22 -4.73 -1.98
C TYR A 27 -5.56 -4.54 -1.30
N GLU A 28 -5.65 -3.67 -0.29
CA GLU A 28 -6.83 -3.59 0.57
C GLU A 28 -7.58 -2.26 0.42
N ARG A 29 -6.84 -1.15 0.28
CA ARG A 29 -7.39 0.19 0.28
C ARG A 29 -8.01 0.56 -1.07
N PRO A 30 -9.32 0.88 -1.13
CA PRO A 30 -9.95 1.43 -2.31
C PRO A 30 -9.57 2.91 -2.51
N HIS A 31 -9.32 3.31 -3.76
CA HIS A 31 -8.95 4.69 -4.09
C HIS A 31 -10.00 5.36 -4.96
N LEU A 32 -10.39 6.60 -4.60
CA LEU A 32 -11.40 7.36 -5.34
C LEU A 32 -10.99 7.61 -6.80
N SER A 33 -9.70 7.87 -7.05
CA SER A 33 -9.15 8.06 -8.40
C SER A 33 -9.14 6.79 -9.24
N LEU A 34 -9.38 5.63 -8.62
CA LEU A 34 -9.40 4.31 -9.27
C LEU A 34 -10.80 3.68 -9.21
N GLU A 35 -11.87 4.50 -9.20
CA GLU A 35 -13.26 4.01 -9.14
C GLU A 35 -13.52 3.10 -7.92
N LEU A 36 -12.91 3.40 -6.77
CA LEU A 36 -12.97 2.59 -5.55
C LEU A 36 -12.33 1.19 -5.69
N LYS A 37 -11.48 0.97 -6.70
CA LYS A 37 -10.65 -0.23 -6.83
C LYS A 37 -9.30 -0.03 -6.13
N THR A 38 -8.62 -1.14 -5.88
CA THR A 38 -7.25 -1.15 -5.37
C THR A 38 -6.25 -1.06 -6.52
N PRO A 39 -5.02 -0.56 -6.29
CA PRO A 39 -4.00 -0.48 -7.33
C PRO A 39 -3.70 -1.85 -7.96
N TYR A 40 -3.67 -2.90 -7.14
CA TYR A 40 -3.44 -4.26 -7.64
C TYR A 40 -4.55 -4.71 -8.61
N GLN A 41 -5.82 -4.43 -8.31
CA GLN A 41 -6.94 -4.76 -9.21
C GLN A 41 -6.82 -4.07 -10.57
N ILE A 42 -6.33 -2.82 -10.59
CA ILE A 42 -6.10 -2.10 -11.85
C ILE A 42 -4.97 -2.76 -12.65
N VAL A 43 -3.84 -3.06 -12.01
CA VAL A 43 -2.68 -3.67 -12.69
C VAL A 43 -2.98 -5.09 -13.18
N ALA A 44 -3.68 -5.90 -12.38
CA ALA A 44 -4.04 -7.26 -12.76
C ALA A 44 -4.93 -7.29 -14.03
N ASN A 45 -5.82 -6.29 -14.18
CA ASN A 45 -6.62 -6.15 -15.40
C ASN A 45 -5.75 -5.81 -16.61
N VAL A 46 -4.78 -4.90 -16.47
CA VAL A 46 -3.87 -4.50 -17.56
C VAL A 46 -2.97 -5.66 -18.02
N LEU A 47 -2.51 -6.51 -17.11
CA LEU A 47 -1.66 -7.67 -17.46
C LEU A 47 -2.42 -8.85 -18.07
N SER A 48 -3.75 -8.81 -18.04
CA SER A 48 -4.62 -9.85 -18.59
C SER A 48 -5.11 -9.54 -20.01
N GLU A 49 -4.81 -8.35 -20.53
CA GLU A 49 -5.07 -7.89 -21.91
C GLU A 49 -3.82 -8.02 -22.79
#